data_AF-A0A252F4Z2-F1
#
_entry.id   AF-A0A252F4Z2-F1
#
_cell.length_a   1.000
_cell.length_b   1.000
_cell.length_c   1.000
_cell.angle_alpha   90.00
_cell.angle_beta   90.00
_cell.angle_gamma   90.00
#
_symmetry.space_group_name_H-M   'P 1'
#
loop_
_entity.id
_entity.type
_entity.pdbx_description
1 polymer ?
#
loop_
_entity_poly.entity_id
_entity_poly.type
_entity_poly.pdbx_seq_one_letter_code
_entity_poly.pdbx_strand_id
1 'polypeptide(L)'
;MEQTEQKQDEQAVQAAHDSAGKIPTTPVSNGDVRLIWKLKGTGKKARRQVIEECVKGQPAFIICDSNGANCTVITEEGEEIGRLNDRDSKTYHEFVEKHPHHIYIKRIRFDVDKPRVKILLIVHEKPPYPLNELHANS
;
A
#
# COMPACT_ATOMS: atom_id res chain seq x y z
N MET A 1 -9.99 -21.72 44.59
CA MET A 1 -9.07 -21.70 43.43
C MET A 1 -9.88 -21.31 42.19
N GLU A 2 -10.45 -20.10 42.16
CA GLU A 2 -11.31 -19.65 41.05
C GLU A 2 -11.17 -18.14 40.75
N GLN A 3 -10.26 -17.43 41.43
CA GLN A 3 -10.10 -15.98 41.27
C GLN A 3 -8.83 -15.57 40.49
N THR A 4 -8.06 -16.53 39.99
CA THR A 4 -6.80 -16.26 39.28
C THR A 4 -6.93 -16.35 37.77
N GLU A 5 -7.94 -17.04 37.22
CA GLU A 5 -8.13 -17.19 35.78
C GLU A 5 -8.78 -15.96 35.13
N GLN A 6 -9.70 -15.26 35.81
CA GLN A 6 -10.41 -14.12 35.18
C GLN A 6 -9.54 -12.87 34.93
N LYS A 7 -8.38 -12.73 35.60
CA LYS A 7 -7.46 -11.59 35.36
C LYS A 7 -6.49 -11.82 34.21
N GLN A 8 -6.33 -13.06 33.73
CA GLN A 8 -5.48 -13.34 32.58
C GLN A 8 -6.20 -13.11 31.25
N ASP A 9 -7.52 -13.28 31.20
CA ASP A 9 -8.30 -13.01 29.99
C ASP A 9 -8.49 -11.51 29.71
N GLU A 10 -8.63 -10.66 30.73
CA GLU A 10 -8.76 -9.20 30.50
C GLU A 10 -7.45 -8.53 30.05
N GLN A 11 -6.28 -9.09 30.40
CA GLN A 11 -5.00 -8.60 29.85
C GLN A 11 -4.77 -9.00 28.39
N ALA A 12 -5.42 -10.06 27.91
CA ALA A 12 -5.40 -10.43 26.49
C ALA A 12 -6.25 -9.44 25.64
N VAL A 13 -7.30 -8.85 26.22
CA VAL A 13 -8.18 -7.90 25.50
C VAL A 13 -7.54 -6.52 25.38
N GLN A 14 -6.75 -6.06 26.36
CA GLN A 14 -6.07 -4.76 26.28
C GLN A 14 -4.83 -4.77 25.38
N ALA A 15 -4.13 -5.91 25.25
CA ALA A 15 -2.98 -6.05 24.35
C ALA A 15 -3.36 -6.08 22.86
N ALA A 16 -4.63 -6.32 22.53
CA ALA A 16 -5.15 -6.15 21.18
C ALA A 16 -5.20 -4.67 20.74
N HIS A 17 -5.08 -3.72 21.67
CA HIS A 17 -5.23 -2.30 21.40
C HIS A 17 -3.95 -1.58 20.94
N ASP A 18 -2.77 -2.20 21.12
CA ASP A 18 -1.49 -1.74 20.53
C ASP A 18 -1.18 -2.39 19.17
N SER A 19 -2.17 -3.06 18.57
CA SER A 19 -2.19 -3.45 17.15
C SER A 19 -2.32 -2.24 16.21
N ALA A 20 -1.39 -1.27 16.29
CA ALA A 20 -1.17 -0.24 15.28
C ALA A 20 -0.50 -0.82 14.03
N GLY A 21 -1.05 -1.96 13.59
CA GLY A 21 -0.76 -2.66 12.38
C GLY A 21 -1.98 -2.83 11.49
N LYS A 22 -2.88 -1.85 11.46
CA LYS A 22 -4.05 -1.88 10.57
C LYS A 22 -3.66 -1.66 9.11
N ILE A 23 -3.32 -2.77 8.47
CA ILE A 23 -3.67 -3.09 7.07
C ILE A 23 -5.18 -2.78 6.92
N PRO A 24 -5.65 -2.07 5.88
CA PRO A 24 -7.08 -1.81 5.74
C PRO A 24 -7.90 -3.11 5.81
N THR A 25 -8.90 -3.06 6.70
CA THR A 25 -9.60 -4.17 7.35
C THR A 25 -10.98 -4.47 6.74
N THR A 26 -11.20 -4.27 5.45
CA THR A 26 -12.49 -4.64 4.84
C THR A 26 -12.32 -5.16 3.42
N PRO A 27 -12.70 -6.42 3.14
CA PRO A 27 -12.94 -6.88 1.78
C PRO A 27 -14.13 -6.09 1.22
N VAL A 28 -14.01 -5.56 0.01
CA VAL A 28 -15.10 -4.82 -0.62
C VAL A 28 -15.74 -5.74 -1.66
N SER A 29 -17.01 -6.09 -1.43
CA SER A 29 -18.05 -6.73 -2.28
C SER A 29 -17.70 -7.94 -3.19
N ASN A 30 -16.46 -8.10 -3.68
CA ASN A 30 -16.03 -9.12 -4.63
C ASN A 30 -14.81 -9.96 -4.15
N GLY A 31 -14.30 -9.72 -2.94
CA GLY A 31 -13.09 -10.38 -2.40
C GLY A 31 -11.79 -9.59 -2.59
N ASP A 32 -11.85 -8.38 -3.14
CA ASP A 32 -10.66 -7.53 -3.29
C ASP A 32 -10.18 -6.96 -1.94
N VAL A 33 -8.87 -6.98 -1.73
CA VAL A 33 -8.19 -6.33 -0.60
C VAL A 33 -7.56 -5.03 -1.07
N ARG A 34 -7.90 -3.91 -0.43
CA ARG A 34 -7.38 -2.57 -0.79
C ARG A 34 -6.42 -2.04 0.25
N LEU A 35 -5.17 -1.77 -0.13
CA LEU A 35 -4.11 -1.25 0.72
C LEU A 35 -3.77 0.19 0.31
N ILE A 36 -3.53 1.07 1.28
CA ILE A 36 -3.06 2.44 1.01
C ILE A 36 -1.72 2.63 1.69
N TRP A 37 -0.67 2.82 0.90
CA TRP A 37 0.70 2.94 1.39
C TRP A 37 1.28 4.31 1.10
N LYS A 38 2.09 4.82 2.04
CA LYS A 38 2.79 6.10 1.91
C LYS A 38 4.24 5.83 1.50
N LEU A 39 4.67 6.47 0.42
CA LEU A 39 6.03 6.30 -0.08
C LEU A 39 7.05 7.08 0.77
N LYS A 40 8.21 6.47 1.00
CA LYS A 40 9.41 7.07 1.57
C LYS A 40 10.31 7.63 0.46
N GLY A 41 11.19 8.55 0.84
CA GLY A 41 12.30 9.01 0.00
C GLY A 41 11.96 10.09 -1.05
N THR A 42 10.71 10.52 -1.17
CA THR A 42 10.18 11.46 -2.19
C THR A 42 10.83 12.87 -2.27
N GLY A 43 11.87 13.17 -1.47
CA GLY A 43 12.49 14.51 -1.39
C GLY A 43 13.79 14.71 -2.17
N LYS A 44 14.23 13.77 -3.02
CA LYS A 44 15.43 13.98 -3.88
C LYS A 44 15.07 14.87 -5.07
N LYS A 45 15.94 15.82 -5.45
CA LYS A 45 15.69 16.77 -6.57
C LYS A 45 15.27 16.08 -7.87
N ALA A 46 15.99 15.05 -8.29
CA ALA A 46 15.66 14.29 -9.51
C ALA A 46 14.25 13.66 -9.46
N ARG A 47 13.87 13.09 -8.30
CA ARG A 47 12.52 12.50 -8.14
C ARG A 47 11.42 13.53 -8.00
N ARG A 48 11.73 14.74 -7.54
CA ARG A 48 10.74 15.79 -7.40
C ARG A 48 10.15 16.18 -8.75
N GLN A 49 10.98 16.28 -9.78
CA GLN A 49 10.53 16.56 -11.15
C GLN A 49 9.58 15.48 -11.65
N VAL A 50 9.96 14.21 -11.51
CA VAL A 50 9.10 13.05 -11.84
C VAL A 50 7.75 13.12 -11.09
N ILE A 51 7.77 13.38 -9.78
CA ILE A 51 6.54 13.46 -8.97
C ILE A 51 5.66 14.66 -9.38
N GLU A 52 6.23 15.75 -9.86
CA GLU A 52 5.49 16.93 -10.35
C GLU A 52 4.74 16.62 -11.66
N GLU A 53 5.24 15.69 -12.47
CA GLU A 53 4.60 15.21 -13.70
C GLU A 53 3.54 14.12 -13.44
N CYS A 54 3.61 13.45 -12.29
CA CYS A 54 2.67 12.41 -11.91
C CYS A 54 1.26 12.94 -11.59
N VAL A 55 0.23 12.15 -11.92
CA VAL A 55 -1.18 12.49 -11.66
C VAL A 55 -1.90 11.46 -10.80
N LYS A 56 -2.96 11.89 -10.11
CA LYS A 56 -3.83 10.99 -9.35
C LYS A 56 -4.53 10.02 -10.31
N GLY A 57 -4.54 8.73 -9.97
CA GLY A 57 -5.15 7.66 -10.76
C GLY A 57 -4.19 7.02 -11.76
N GLN A 58 -3.02 7.62 -11.99
CA GLN A 58 -1.98 7.04 -12.84
C GLN A 58 -1.55 5.66 -12.30
N PRO A 59 -1.36 4.67 -13.17
CA PRO A 59 -0.73 3.40 -12.80
C PRO A 59 0.66 3.60 -12.19
N ALA A 60 1.03 2.73 -11.27
CA ALA A 60 2.36 2.66 -10.72
C ALA A 60 2.77 1.19 -10.59
N PHE A 61 4.07 0.94 -10.44
CA PHE A 61 4.59 -0.42 -10.31
C PHE A 61 5.57 -0.50 -9.15
N ILE A 62 5.68 -1.67 -8.53
CA ILE A 62 6.64 -1.94 -7.47
C ILE A 62 7.69 -2.90 -8.00
N ILE A 63 8.96 -2.50 -7.93
CA ILE A 63 10.12 -3.35 -8.20
C ILE A 63 10.85 -3.55 -6.87
N CYS A 64 11.00 -4.80 -6.46
CA CYS A 64 11.77 -5.16 -5.28
C CYS A 64 13.09 -5.85 -5.68
N ASP A 65 14.07 -5.81 -4.80
CA ASP A 65 15.21 -6.74 -4.85
C ASP A 65 14.77 -8.17 -4.52
N SER A 66 15.67 -9.13 -4.73
CA SER A 66 15.38 -10.58 -4.65
C SER A 66 14.91 -11.06 -3.27
N ASN A 67 15.13 -10.29 -2.20
CA ASN A 67 14.69 -10.60 -0.84
C ASN A 67 13.49 -9.75 -0.39
N GLY A 68 12.95 -8.90 -1.25
CA GLY A 68 11.80 -8.05 -0.95
C GLY A 68 12.07 -6.95 0.08
N ALA A 69 13.33 -6.69 0.43
CA ALA A 69 13.67 -5.69 1.45
C ALA A 69 13.60 -4.26 0.89
N ASN A 70 13.97 -4.08 -0.37
CA ASN A 70 14.05 -2.79 -1.04
C ASN A 70 13.05 -2.70 -2.19
N CYS A 71 11.80 -2.41 -1.86
CA CYS A 71 10.75 -2.18 -2.85
C CYS A 71 10.68 -0.70 -3.27
N THR A 72 11.01 -0.45 -4.53
CA THR A 72 10.94 0.86 -5.19
C THR A 72 9.66 0.97 -5.99
N VAL A 73 9.02 2.13 -5.93
CA VAL A 73 7.80 2.41 -6.68
C VAL A 73 8.15 3.32 -7.86
N ILE A 74 7.75 2.89 -9.05
CA ILE A 74 8.06 3.53 -10.32
C ILE A 74 6.79 3.89 -11.10
N THR A 75 6.89 4.83 -12.02
CA THR A 75 5.87 5.11 -13.04
C THR A 75 5.87 4.04 -14.14
N GLU A 76 4.96 4.16 -15.10
CA GLU A 76 4.90 3.29 -16.28
C GLU A 76 6.14 3.46 -17.18
N GLU A 77 6.73 4.66 -17.20
CA GLU A 77 7.95 5.02 -17.90
C GLU A 77 9.23 4.53 -17.19
N GLY A 78 9.09 3.91 -16.00
CA GLY A 78 10.21 3.37 -15.24
C GLY A 78 10.86 4.36 -14.27
N GLU A 79 10.30 5.56 -14.09
CA GLU A 79 10.90 6.59 -13.24
C GLU A 79 10.55 6.40 -11.76
N GLU A 80 11.54 6.52 -10.87
CA GLU A 80 11.34 6.33 -9.42
C GLU A 80 10.53 7.47 -8.80
N ILE A 81 9.35 7.15 -8.24
CA ILE A 81 8.53 8.11 -7.49
C ILE A 81 8.67 7.97 -5.97
N GLY A 82 9.23 6.85 -5.49
CA GLY A 82 9.48 6.65 -4.07
C GLY A 82 9.77 5.19 -3.73
N ARG A 83 9.76 4.86 -2.44
CA ARG A 83 9.99 3.49 -1.95
C ARG A 83 8.96 3.11 -0.92
N LEU A 84 8.68 1.82 -0.79
CA LEU A 84 7.95 1.31 0.36
C LEU A 84 8.81 1.43 1.62
N ASN A 85 8.15 1.40 2.78
CA ASN A 85 8.86 1.18 4.04
C ASN A 85 9.08 -0.31 4.25
N ASP A 86 10.01 -0.68 5.13
CA ASP A 86 10.47 -2.05 5.33
C ASP A 86 9.31 -3.02 5.63
N ARG A 87 8.33 -2.57 6.41
CA ARG A 87 7.13 -3.34 6.73
C ARG A 87 6.23 -3.57 5.52
N ASP A 88 5.97 -2.51 4.76
CA ASP A 88 5.15 -2.58 3.55
C ASP A 88 5.87 -3.38 2.45
N SER A 89 7.20 -3.24 2.32
CA SER A 89 8.03 -4.05 1.42
C SER A 89 7.90 -5.54 1.75
N LYS A 90 8.05 -5.90 3.04
CA LYS A 90 7.87 -7.28 3.50
C LYS A 90 6.47 -7.80 3.21
N THR A 91 5.44 -6.99 3.50
CA THR A 91 4.04 -7.35 3.23
C THR A 91 3.80 -7.55 1.73
N TYR A 92 4.38 -6.67 0.90
CA TYR A 92 4.26 -6.79 -0.55
C TYR A 92 4.88 -8.09 -1.04
N HIS A 93 6.13 -8.38 -0.64
CA HIS A 93 6.87 -9.54 -1.08
C HIS A 93 6.29 -10.87 -0.57
N GLU A 94 5.87 -10.92 0.70
CA GLU A 94 5.35 -12.15 1.29
C GLU A 94 3.94 -12.49 0.81
N PHE A 95 3.13 -11.48 0.45
CA PHE A 95 1.70 -11.65 0.19
C PHE A 95 1.24 -11.08 -1.15
N VAL A 96 1.43 -9.77 -1.37
CA VAL A 96 0.81 -9.06 -2.51
C VAL A 96 1.35 -9.56 -3.85
N GLU A 97 2.66 -9.69 -3.99
CA GLU A 97 3.29 -9.99 -5.29
C GLU A 97 2.83 -11.34 -5.88
N LYS A 98 2.36 -12.23 -5.01
CA LYS A 98 1.92 -13.60 -5.34
C LYS A 98 0.49 -13.66 -5.89
N HIS A 99 -0.22 -12.53 -5.88
CA HIS A 99 -1.62 -12.43 -6.30
C HIS A 99 -1.76 -11.41 -7.43
N PRO A 100 -2.77 -11.55 -8.31
CA PRO A 100 -3.10 -10.51 -9.27
C PRO A 100 -3.42 -9.22 -8.52
N HIS A 101 -2.78 -8.12 -8.91
CA HIS A 101 -2.96 -6.84 -8.23
C HIS A 101 -2.75 -5.66 -9.17
N HIS A 102 -3.32 -4.51 -8.79
CA HIS A 102 -3.11 -3.25 -9.47
C HIS A 102 -2.68 -2.18 -8.47
N ILE A 103 -1.89 -1.22 -8.94
CA ILE A 103 -1.33 -0.15 -8.11
C ILE A 103 -1.52 1.17 -8.84
N TYR A 104 -2.02 2.17 -8.11
CA TYR A 104 -2.31 3.49 -8.65
C TYR A 104 -1.82 4.56 -7.70
N ILE A 105 -1.45 5.73 -8.24
CA ILE A 105 -1.19 6.92 -7.45
C ILE A 105 -2.52 7.42 -6.87
N LYS A 106 -2.72 7.24 -5.55
CA LYS A 106 -3.96 7.64 -4.89
C LYS A 106 -4.01 9.15 -4.61
N ARG A 107 -2.87 9.72 -4.21
CA ARG A 107 -2.75 11.13 -3.84
C ARG A 107 -1.30 11.57 -3.86
N ILE A 108 -1.07 12.79 -4.35
CA ILE A 108 0.18 13.53 -4.18
C ILE A 108 -0.12 14.78 -3.35
N ARG A 109 0.77 15.15 -2.43
CA ARG A 109 0.72 16.40 -1.66
C ARG A 109 2.01 17.17 -1.86
N PHE A 110 1.91 18.38 -2.40
CA PHE A 110 3.04 19.27 -2.70
C PHE A 110 3.22 20.39 -1.65
N ASP A 111 2.31 20.50 -0.69
CA ASP A 111 2.21 21.56 0.33
C ASP A 111 3.26 21.48 1.45
N VAL A 112 4.31 20.70 1.26
CA VAL A 112 5.35 20.41 2.24
C VAL A 112 6.71 20.34 1.54
N ASP A 113 7.80 20.63 2.26
CA ASP A 113 9.18 20.69 1.71
C ASP A 113 9.58 19.49 0.83
N LYS A 114 8.97 18.33 1.08
CA LYS A 114 9.15 17.10 0.31
C LYS A 114 7.77 16.57 -0.09
N PRO A 115 7.49 16.38 -1.40
CA PRO A 115 6.22 15.85 -1.85
C PRO A 115 5.86 14.56 -1.10
N ARG A 116 4.59 14.36 -0.73
CA ARG A 116 4.13 13.10 -0.10
C ARG A 116 3.24 12.37 -1.08
N VAL A 117 3.71 11.21 -1.54
CA VAL A 117 2.96 10.32 -2.43
C VAL A 117 2.33 9.20 -1.61
N LYS A 118 1.04 8.93 -1.87
CA LYS A 118 0.34 7.73 -1.43
C LYS A 118 -0.12 6.93 -2.63
N ILE A 119 0.08 5.63 -2.58
CA ILE A 119 -0.42 4.68 -3.58
C ILE A 119 -1.61 3.92 -3.02
N LEU A 120 -2.52 3.53 -3.91
CA LEU A 120 -3.60 2.57 -3.67
C LEU A 120 -3.19 1.28 -4.36
N LEU A 121 -3.19 0.19 -3.62
CA LEU A 121 -2.90 -1.14 -4.11
C LEU A 121 -4.15 -2.00 -3.92
N ILE A 122 -4.55 -2.72 -4.96
CA ILE A 122 -5.75 -3.56 -4.98
C ILE A 122 -5.28 -4.98 -5.29
N VAL A 123 -5.38 -5.88 -4.31
CA VAL A 123 -5.09 -7.31 -4.47
C VAL A 123 -6.39 -8.02 -4.79
N HIS A 124 -6.42 -8.77 -5.87
CA HIS A 124 -7.58 -9.50 -6.34
C HIS A 124 -7.53 -10.96 -5.88
N GLU A 125 -8.53 -11.39 -5.12
CA GLU A 125 -8.72 -12.81 -4.82
C GLU A 125 -9.39 -13.57 -6.00
N LYS A 126 -10.06 -12.83 -6.91
CA LYS A 126 -10.51 -13.31 -8.24
C LYS A 126 -10.36 -12.18 -9.28
N PRO A 127 -9.71 -12.39 -10.43
CA PRO A 127 -9.50 -11.34 -11.43
C PRO A 127 -10.81 -10.98 -12.14
N PRO A 128 -11.15 -9.69 -12.32
CA PRO A 128 -12.22 -9.30 -13.22
C PRO A 128 -11.69 -9.26 -14.66
N TYR A 129 -12.10 -10.24 -15.47
CA TYR A 129 -12.19 -10.07 -16.91
C TYR A 129 -13.58 -9.50 -17.26
N PRO A 130 -13.70 -8.39 -18.02
CA PRO A 130 -12.70 -7.37 -18.32
C PRO A 130 -12.94 -6.07 -17.52
N LEU A 131 -11.84 -5.43 -17.12
CA LEU A 131 -11.75 -4.05 -16.62
C LEU A 131 -12.15 -2.95 -17.64
N ASN A 132 -12.87 -3.29 -18.73
CA ASN A 132 -13.21 -2.35 -19.82
C ASN A 132 -14.35 -1.35 -19.49
N GLU A 133 -15.02 -1.47 -18.33
CA GLU A 133 -16.20 -0.63 -18.02
C GLU A 133 -16.00 0.36 -16.85
N LEU A 134 -14.87 0.36 -16.14
CA LEU A 134 -14.65 1.27 -15.01
C LEU A 134 -14.29 2.72 -15.38
N HIS A 135 -14.24 3.04 -16.68
CA HIS A 135 -14.23 4.41 -17.21
C HIS A 135 -15.59 4.88 -17.74
N ALA A 136 -16.67 4.12 -17.55
CA ALA A 136 -18.02 4.56 -17.89
C ALA A 136 -18.77 4.95 -16.60
N ASN A 137 -18.78 6.24 -16.29
CA ASN A 137 -19.57 6.93 -15.24
C ASN A 137 -19.01 6.88 -13.82
N SER A 138 -18.12 7.82 -13.46
CA SER A 138 -18.08 8.53 -12.15
C SER A 138 -17.06 9.67 -12.15
#